data_AF-A0A9D4G306-F1
#
_entry.id   AF-A0A9D4G306-F1
#
_cell.length_a   1.000
_cell.length_b   1.000
_cell.length_c   1.000
_cell.angle_alpha   90.00
_cell.angle_beta   90.00
_cell.angle_gamma   90.00
#
_symmetry.space_group_name_H-M   'P 1'
#
loop_
_entity.id
_entity.type
_entity.pdbx_description
1 polymer ?
#
loop_
_entity_poly.entity_id
_entity_poly.type
_entity_poly.pdbx_seq_one_letter_code
_entity_poly.pdbx_strand_id
1 'polypeptide(L)'
;MFELIQKHIYLRISEQSKVTKTKKVIGKSSVGLSHLSSEKLKIPITNYDAEVFRLLVEFIHCGEVNINEDTVAGLFCGASQFEVPELPGACLDFVERCVKLRRTENIRFHAECFKFHAAAKTLLDKV
;
A
#
# COMPACT_ATOMS: atom_id res chain seq x y z
N MET A 1 -2.83 -3.05 -20.62
CA MET A 1 -3.24 -3.56 -19.30
C MET A 1 -2.53 -2.78 -18.19
N PHE A 2 -1.21 -2.60 -18.24
CA PHE A 2 -0.40 -1.80 -17.30
C PHE A 2 -0.90 -0.36 -17.03
N GLU A 3 -1.21 0.42 -18.06
CA GLU A 3 -1.76 1.79 -17.92
C GLU A 3 -3.07 1.84 -17.11
N LEU A 4 -3.89 0.78 -17.20
CA LEU A 4 -5.17 0.72 -16.51
C LEU A 4 -4.97 0.44 -15.02
N ILE A 5 -3.98 -0.38 -14.66
CA ILE A 5 -3.61 -0.70 -13.28
C ILE A 5 -3.00 0.53 -12.60
N GLN A 6 -2.08 1.23 -13.27
CA GLN A 6 -1.52 2.48 -12.76
C GLN A 6 -2.61 3.55 -12.57
N LYS A 7 -3.54 3.69 -13.53
CA LYS A 7 -4.62 4.66 -13.43
C LYS A 7 -5.63 4.29 -12.34
N HIS A 8 -5.95 3.01 -12.17
CA HIS A 8 -6.83 2.52 -11.10
C HIS A 8 -6.21 2.72 -9.73
N ILE A 9 -4.93 2.38 -9.54
CA ILE A 9 -4.21 2.58 -8.28
C ILE A 9 -4.05 4.07 -7.99
N TYR A 10 -3.72 4.90 -8.98
CA TYR A 10 -3.68 6.36 -8.83
C TYR A 10 -5.05 6.92 -8.41
N LEU A 11 -6.14 6.46 -9.03
CA LEU A 11 -7.50 6.86 -8.67
C LEU A 11 -7.83 6.43 -7.23
N ARG A 12 -7.51 5.19 -6.82
CA ARG A 12 -7.71 4.70 -5.45
C ARG A 12 -6.89 5.50 -4.42
N ILE A 13 -5.63 5.80 -4.72
CA ILE A 13 -4.75 6.66 -3.90
C ILE A 13 -5.34 8.09 -3.81
N SER A 14 -5.92 8.61 -4.90
CA SER A 14 -6.59 9.92 -4.92
C SER A 14 -7.92 9.94 -4.15
N GLU A 15 -8.65 8.83 -4.11
CA GLU A 15 -9.93 8.70 -3.39
C GLU A 15 -9.73 8.76 -1.87
N GLN A 16 -8.66 8.14 -1.36
CA GLN A 16 -8.25 8.22 0.05
C GLN A 16 -7.99 9.68 0.51
N SER A 17 -7.64 10.58 -0.42
CA SER A 17 -7.39 12.00 -0.13
C SER A 17 -8.67 12.83 0.06
N LYS A 18 -9.83 12.35 -0.40
CA LYS A 18 -11.10 13.11 -0.31
C LYS A 18 -11.75 13.06 1.07
N VAL A 19 -11.34 12.12 1.93
CA VAL A 19 -11.96 11.86 3.25
C VAL A 19 -11.55 12.91 4.31
N THR A 20 -10.55 13.77 4.07
CA THR A 20 -10.08 14.77 5.05
C THR A 20 -10.71 16.17 4.93
N LYS A 21 -11.71 16.38 4.06
CA LYS A 21 -12.39 17.69 3.94
C LYS A 21 -13.57 17.82 4.92
N THR A 22 -13.29 18.17 6.17
CA THR A 22 -14.34 18.63 7.10
C THR A 22 -13.97 19.96 7.76
N LYS A 23 -14.84 20.96 7.52
CA LYS A 23 -15.01 22.30 8.14
C LYS A 23 -14.33 23.52 7.48
N LYS A 24 -15.09 24.13 6.56
CA LYS A 24 -15.00 25.51 6.07
C LYS A 24 -15.69 26.46 7.05
N VAL A 25 -14.94 27.38 7.68
CA VAL A 25 -15.50 28.58 8.33
C VAL A 25 -15.36 29.75 7.36
N ILE A 26 -16.44 30.53 7.25
CA ILE A 26 -16.67 31.61 6.29
C ILE A 26 -15.98 32.90 6.76
N GLY A 27 -15.22 33.53 5.86
CA GLY A 27 -14.73 34.90 5.99
C GLY A 27 -14.47 35.50 4.60
N LYS A 28 -15.19 36.56 4.23
CA LYS A 28 -15.07 37.28 2.96
C LYS A 28 -13.82 38.16 2.97
N SER A 29 -12.95 38.02 1.97
CA SER A 29 -12.09 39.11 1.49
C SER A 29 -11.68 38.88 0.03
N SER A 30 -11.87 39.93 -0.75
CA SER A 30 -11.52 40.08 -2.16
C SER A 30 -10.02 40.36 -2.31
N VAL A 31 -9.22 39.43 -2.83
CA VAL A 31 -7.83 39.70 -3.24
C VAL A 31 -7.46 38.83 -4.46
N GLY A 32 -7.11 39.52 -5.56
CA GLY A 32 -6.16 39.15 -6.61
C GLY A 32 -6.03 37.71 -7.09
N LEU A 33 -6.44 37.46 -8.35
CA LEU A 33 -5.92 36.37 -9.17
C LEU A 33 -4.44 36.64 -9.50
N SER A 34 -3.53 36.32 -8.58
CA SER A 34 -2.09 36.39 -8.87
C SER A 34 -1.24 35.61 -7.85
N HIS A 35 -1.59 34.35 -7.55
CA HIS A 35 -0.62 33.38 -6.98
C HIS A 35 -1.17 31.94 -6.96
N LEU A 36 -1.42 31.32 -8.12
CA LEU A 36 -1.40 29.85 -8.21
C LEU A 36 0.06 29.40 -8.27
N SER A 37 0.84 29.71 -7.22
CA SER A 37 2.06 28.95 -6.99
C SER A 37 1.63 27.51 -6.86
N SER A 38 2.12 26.67 -7.76
CA SER A 38 1.93 25.22 -7.79
C SER A 38 2.05 24.59 -6.39
N GLU A 39 0.99 24.60 -5.60
CA GLU A 39 0.93 23.87 -4.34
C GLU A 39 0.99 22.39 -4.72
N LYS A 40 2.16 21.78 -4.46
CA LYS A 40 2.36 20.36 -4.72
C LYS A 40 1.34 19.58 -3.92
N LEU A 41 0.40 18.94 -4.61
CA LEU A 41 -0.55 18.00 -4.01
C LEU A 41 0.25 16.84 -3.42
N LYS A 42 0.16 16.66 -2.11
CA LYS A 42 0.78 15.54 -1.37
C LYS A 42 -0.29 14.52 -1.02
N ILE A 43 -0.05 13.25 -1.33
CA ILE A 43 -0.92 12.14 -0.93
C ILE A 43 -0.14 11.29 0.09
N PRO A 44 -0.48 11.36 1.39
CA PRO A 44 0.23 10.62 2.41
C PRO A 44 -0.14 9.13 2.37
N ILE A 45 0.86 8.26 2.42
CA ILE A 45 0.70 6.83 2.68
C ILE A 45 1.29 6.56 4.06
N THR A 46 0.42 6.27 5.03
CA THR A 46 0.80 6.13 6.46
C THR A 46 0.76 4.69 6.96
N ASN A 47 0.15 3.79 6.19
CA ASN A 47 -0.12 2.41 6.62
C ASN A 47 0.99 1.43 6.25
N TYR A 48 2.01 1.89 5.54
CA TYR A 48 3.10 1.05 5.05
C TYR A 48 4.43 1.75 5.28
N ASP A 49 5.43 0.95 5.62
CA ASP A 49 6.81 1.38 5.59
C ASP A 49 7.23 1.78 4.17
N ALA A 50 8.12 2.76 4.09
CA ALA A 50 8.56 3.32 2.82
C ALA A 50 9.16 2.25 1.89
N GLU A 51 9.87 1.28 2.45
CA GLU A 51 10.45 0.16 1.70
C GLU A 51 9.37 -0.75 1.10
N VAL A 52 8.40 -1.18 1.91
CA VAL A 52 7.29 -2.03 1.45
C VAL A 52 6.51 -1.33 0.33
N PHE A 53 6.21 -0.04 0.51
CA PHE A 53 5.48 0.71 -0.51
C PHE A 53 6.32 0.91 -1.78
N ARG A 54 7.63 1.15 -1.66
CA ARG A 54 8.54 1.24 -2.81
C ARG A 54 8.55 -0.07 -3.60
N LEU A 55 8.65 -1.21 -2.92
CA LEU A 55 8.63 -2.54 -3.53
C LEU A 55 7.28 -2.84 -4.22
N LEU A 56 6.16 -2.41 -3.63
CA LEU A 56 4.85 -2.53 -4.26
C LEU A 56 4.77 -1.70 -5.56
N VAL A 57 5.26 -0.45 -5.53
CA VAL A 57 5.33 0.42 -6.72
C VAL A 57 6.27 -0.16 -7.77
N GLU A 58 7.42 -0.70 -7.35
CA GLU A 58 8.37 -1.38 -8.23
C GLU A 58 7.71 -2.56 -8.96
N PHE A 59 6.97 -3.41 -8.24
CA PHE A 59 6.19 -4.48 -8.87
C PHE A 59 5.16 -3.96 -9.88
N ILE A 60 4.44 -2.89 -9.54
CA ILE A 60 3.43 -2.30 -10.44
C ILE A 60 4.07 -1.76 -11.73
N HIS A 61 5.25 -1.16 -11.64
CA HIS A 61 5.94 -0.55 -12.77
C HIS A 61 6.72 -1.55 -13.62
N CYS A 62 7.38 -2.50 -12.97
CA CYS A 62 8.36 -3.39 -13.61
C CYS A 62 7.86 -4.83 -13.75
N GLY A 63 6.79 -5.21 -13.05
CA GLY A 63 6.26 -6.57 -13.02
C GLY A 63 7.08 -7.55 -12.17
N GLU A 64 8.10 -7.06 -11.45
CA GLU A 64 8.98 -7.88 -10.62
C GLU A 64 9.28 -7.21 -9.28
N VAL A 65 9.48 -8.04 -8.24
CA VAL A 65 9.87 -7.60 -6.90
C VAL A 65 10.51 -8.76 -6.15
N ASN A 66 11.49 -8.45 -5.29
CA ASN A 66 12.06 -9.46 -4.40
C ASN A 66 11.25 -9.52 -3.09
N ILE A 67 10.69 -10.70 -2.81
CA ILE A 67 9.92 -10.96 -1.60
C ILE A 67 10.84 -11.62 -0.57
N ASN A 68 10.86 -11.09 0.65
CA ASN A 68 11.62 -11.65 1.78
C ASN A 68 10.76 -11.75 3.05
N GLU A 69 11.32 -12.33 4.11
CA GLU A 69 10.60 -12.60 5.37
C GLU A 69 10.12 -11.32 6.07
N ASP A 70 10.81 -10.20 5.88
CA ASP A 70 10.52 -8.92 6.55
C ASP A 70 9.46 -8.10 5.78
N THR A 71 9.43 -8.22 4.45
CA THR A 71 8.57 -7.41 3.57
C THR A 71 7.30 -8.12 3.12
N VAL A 72 7.26 -9.46 3.15
CA VAL A 72 6.15 -10.25 2.60
C VAL A 72 4.81 -9.90 3.24
N ALA A 73 4.76 -9.63 4.54
CA ALA A 73 3.53 -9.28 5.23
C ALA A 73 2.94 -7.95 4.74
N GLY A 74 3.81 -6.94 4.62
CA GLY A 74 3.43 -5.63 4.10
C GLY A 74 3.06 -5.68 2.62
N LEU A 75 3.79 -6.44 1.80
CA LEU A 75 3.48 -6.64 0.38
C LEU A 75 2.15 -7.36 0.18
N PHE A 76 1.87 -8.40 0.97
CA PHE A 76 0.60 -9.12 0.91
C PHE A 76 -0.59 -8.22 1.25
N CYS A 77 -0.47 -7.43 2.34
CA CYS A 77 -1.52 -6.49 2.74
C CYS A 77 -1.67 -5.36 1.72
N GLY A 78 -0.56 -4.78 1.27
CA GLY A 78 -0.55 -3.73 0.25
C GLY A 78 -1.18 -4.19 -1.05
N ALA A 79 -0.78 -5.35 -1.55
CA ALA A 79 -1.36 -5.92 -2.76
C ALA A 79 -2.86 -6.15 -2.65
N SER A 80 -3.34 -6.62 -1.49
CA SER A 80 -4.78 -6.76 -1.22
C SER A 80 -5.49 -5.41 -1.15
N GLN A 81 -4.89 -4.39 -0.53
CA GLN A 81 -5.50 -3.06 -0.39
C GLN A 81 -5.54 -2.27 -1.70
N PHE A 82 -4.48 -2.36 -2.50
CA PHE A 82 -4.34 -1.65 -3.77
C PHE A 82 -4.79 -2.48 -4.97
N GLU A 83 -5.40 -3.65 -4.74
CA GLU A 83 -5.98 -4.51 -5.76
C GLU A 83 -4.96 -4.89 -6.85
N VAL A 84 -3.76 -5.33 -6.43
CA VAL A 84 -2.72 -5.87 -7.31
C VAL A 84 -2.87 -7.40 -7.32
N PRO A 85 -3.58 -8.00 -8.29
CA PRO A 85 -4.08 -9.38 -8.16
C PRO A 85 -2.99 -10.46 -8.23
N GLU A 86 -1.86 -10.19 -8.86
CA GLU A 86 -0.78 -11.17 -9.11
C GLU A 86 0.14 -11.37 -7.89
N LEU A 87 0.32 -10.31 -7.09
CA LEU A 87 1.27 -10.28 -5.99
C LEU A 87 0.84 -11.11 -4.76
N PRO A 88 -0.45 -11.19 -4.36
CA PRO A 88 -0.89 -11.99 -3.23
C PRO A 88 -0.56 -13.48 -3.40
N GLY A 89 -0.71 -14.02 -4.60
CA GLY A 89 -0.35 -15.40 -4.91
C GLY A 89 1.14 -15.65 -4.67
N ALA A 90 2.00 -14.79 -5.23
CA ALA A 90 3.44 -14.89 -5.05
C ALA A 90 3.89 -14.75 -3.58
N CYS A 91 3.24 -13.87 -2.81
CA CYS A 91 3.47 -13.75 -1.37
C CYS A 91 3.10 -15.03 -0.62
N LEU A 92 1.95 -15.64 -0.92
CA LEU A 92 1.53 -16.90 -0.29
C LEU A 92 2.47 -18.05 -0.64
N ASP A 93 2.90 -18.15 -1.90
CA ASP A 93 3.87 -19.17 -2.34
C ASP A 93 5.22 -19.03 -1.61
N PHE A 94 5.65 -17.79 -1.35
CA PHE A 94 6.83 -17.52 -0.52
C PHE A 94 6.62 -17.98 0.92
N VAL A 95 5.49 -17.60 1.53
CA VAL A 95 5.15 -17.97 2.92
C VAL A 95 5.09 -19.49 3.08
N GLU A 96 4.48 -20.21 2.15
CA GLU A 96 4.41 -21.67 2.19
C GLU A 96 5.79 -22.34 2.14
N ARG A 97 6.75 -21.75 1.40
CA ARG A 97 8.15 -22.21 1.43
C ARG A 97 8.82 -21.93 2.77
N CYS A 98 8.56 -20.77 3.38
CA CYS A 98 9.09 -20.44 4.69
C CYS A 98 8.53 -21.34 5.81
N VAL A 99 7.24 -21.68 5.75
CA VAL A 99 6.60 -22.64 6.68
C VAL A 99 7.27 -24.01 6.58
N LYS A 100 7.49 -24.52 5.37
CA LYS A 100 8.20 -25.80 5.15
C LYS A 100 9.62 -25.79 5.72
N LEU A 101 10.29 -24.64 5.67
CA LEU A 101 11.64 -24.45 6.18
C LEU A 101 11.69 -24.04 7.66
N ARG A 102 10.54 -23.88 8.33
CA ARG A 102 10.43 -23.38 9.71
C ARG A 102 11.15 -22.03 9.91
N ARG A 103 10.91 -21.10 8.99
CA ARG A 103 11.42 -19.71 9.01
C ARG A 103 10.26 -18.73 8.94
N THR A 104 9.39 -18.75 9.94
CA THR A 104 8.14 -17.97 9.95
C THR A 104 8.08 -16.91 11.03
N GLU A 105 9.08 -16.86 11.92
CA GLU A 105 9.16 -15.98 13.07
C GLU A 105 9.14 -14.50 12.65
N ASN A 106 9.99 -14.12 11.68
CA ASN A 106 10.03 -12.76 11.16
C ASN A 106 8.73 -12.41 10.43
N ILE A 107 8.20 -13.33 9.61
CA ILE A 107 6.94 -13.12 8.88
C ILE A 107 5.81 -12.83 9.86
N ARG A 108 5.70 -13.63 10.93
CA ARG A 108 4.68 -13.47 11.97
C ARG A 108 4.86 -12.14 12.70
N PHE A 109 6.09 -11.78 13.08
CA PHE A 109 6.40 -10.51 13.73
C PHE A 109 5.93 -9.30 12.88
N HIS A 110 6.25 -9.29 11.59
CA HIS A 110 5.84 -8.20 10.70
C HIS A 110 4.34 -8.23 10.38
N ALA A 111 3.70 -9.40 10.35
CA ALA A 111 2.26 -9.51 10.12
C ALA A 111 1.42 -8.93 11.27
N GLU A 112 1.91 -8.96 12.51
CA GLU A 112 1.24 -8.36 13.68
C GLU A 112 1.08 -6.83 13.55
N CYS A 113 1.98 -6.15 12.82
CA CYS A 113 1.86 -4.72 12.51
C CYS A 113 0.59 -4.42 11.69
N PHE A 114 0.04 -5.42 11.00
CA PHE A 114 -1.14 -5.32 10.14
C PHE A 114 -2.37 -6.01 10.72
N LYS A 115 -2.44 -6.32 12.02
CA LYS A 115 -3.54 -7.07 12.66
C LYS A 115 -4.98 -6.60 12.37
N PHE A 116 -5.17 -5.34 12.00
CA PHE A 116 -6.48 -4.78 11.61
C PHE A 116 -6.81 -4.96 10.13
N HIS A 117 -5.85 -5.39 9.32
CA HIS A 117 -6.00 -5.69 7.90
C HIS A 117 -6.53 -7.11 7.71
N ALA A 118 -7.58 -7.28 6.91
CA ALA A 118 -8.20 -8.59 6.69
C ALA A 118 -7.20 -9.61 6.12
N ALA A 119 -6.37 -9.19 5.18
CA ALA A 119 -5.32 -10.04 4.60
C ALA A 119 -4.28 -10.51 5.63
N ALA A 120 -3.94 -9.69 6.63
CA ALA A 120 -2.96 -10.08 7.64
C ALA A 120 -3.42 -11.29 8.45
N LYS A 121 -4.74 -11.43 8.68
CA LYS A 121 -5.29 -12.62 9.36
C LYS A 121 -5.07 -13.89 8.55
N THR A 122 -5.36 -13.85 7.26
CA THR A 122 -5.11 -14.98 6.34
C THR A 122 -3.63 -15.35 6.29
N LEU A 123 -2.74 -14.36 6.37
CA LEU A 123 -1.31 -14.58 6.43
C LEU A 123 -0.90 -15.24 7.75
N LEU A 124 -1.39 -14.72 8.88
CA LEU A 124 -1.13 -15.22 10.24
C LEU A 124 -1.62 -16.66 10.44
N ASP A 125 -2.75 -17.04 9.83
CA ASP A 125 -3.27 -18.41 9.90
C ASP A 125 -2.37 -19.44 9.19
N LYS A 126 -1.48 -18.98 8.30
CA LYS A 126 -0.55 -19.83 7.54
C LYS A 126 0.83 -19.99 8.19
N VAL A 127 1.23 -19.11 9.11
CA VAL A 127 2.60 -19.03 9.67
C VAL A 127 2.76 -19.53 11.09
#